data_AF-A0A1H4H7H1-F1
#
_entry.id   AF-A0A1H4H7H1-F1
#
_cell.length_a   1.000
_cell.length_b   1.000
_cell.length_c   1.000
_cell.angle_alpha   90.00
_cell.angle_beta   90.00
_cell.angle_gamma   90.00
#
_symmetry.space_group_name_H-M   'P 1'
#
loop_
_entity.id
_entity.type
_entity.pdbx_description
1 polymer ?
#
loop_
_entity_poly.entity_id
_entity_poly.type
_entity_poly.pdbx_seq_one_letter_code
_entity_poly.pdbx_strand_id
1 'polypeptide(L)'
;MQSRRRFLFSGGAAVAALAAVSRWPRLAAAPAEAGKPAQNFEFTRTDEQWHQLLTPAQYTVLREEGTERPYSSPLNSEHRAGVFSCAGCRLDLFSSRTKFESHTGWPSFWAPLEHAVATREDGSFGMSRTEVHCRRCGGHLGHVFDDGPKPTGLRYCMNGLAMRFTPAAA
;
A
#
# COMPACT_ATOMS: atom_id res chain seq x y z
N MET A 1 4.31 43.05 -72.91
CA MET A 1 4.11 44.37 -72.28
C MET A 1 4.82 44.39 -70.92
N GLN A 2 6.05 44.89 -70.89
CA GLN A 2 6.72 45.29 -69.66
C GLN A 2 6.36 46.76 -69.42
N SER A 3 5.83 47.09 -68.24
CA SER A 3 5.82 48.47 -67.77
C SER A 3 6.45 48.53 -66.39
N ARG A 4 7.33 49.51 -66.24
CA ARG A 4 8.33 49.70 -65.21
C ARG A 4 7.86 50.80 -64.26
N ARG A 5 8.19 50.64 -62.96
CA ARG A 5 8.68 51.68 -62.01
C ARG A 5 7.68 52.82 -61.69
N ARG A 6 7.63 53.47 -60.53
CA ARG A 6 8.42 53.57 -59.28
C ARG A 6 7.63 54.54 -58.36
N PHE A 7 8.13 54.70 -57.12
CA PHE A 7 7.95 55.79 -56.13
C PHE A 7 7.40 55.23 -54.82
N LEU A 8 8.25 54.76 -53.88
CA LEU A 8 9.22 55.44 -52.99
C LEU A 8 8.56 56.07 -51.75
N PHE A 9 8.93 55.48 -50.59
CA PHE A 9 9.14 56.06 -49.24
C PHE A 9 7.91 56.72 -48.57
N SER A 10 7.64 56.57 -47.27
CA SER A 10 8.52 56.42 -46.11
C SER A 10 7.66 56.17 -44.85
N GLY A 11 8.24 55.53 -43.84
CA GLY A 11 8.02 55.92 -42.45
C GLY A 11 7.45 54.86 -41.52
N GLY A 12 8.22 54.52 -40.47
CA GLY A 12 7.68 53.92 -39.26
C GLY A 12 8.44 52.69 -38.75
N ALA A 13 9.59 52.91 -38.14
CA ALA A 13 10.28 51.91 -37.33
C ALA A 13 9.56 51.73 -35.98
N ALA A 14 9.47 50.49 -35.47
CA ALA A 14 9.69 50.18 -34.05
C ALA A 14 9.73 48.66 -33.84
N VAL A 15 10.91 48.21 -33.41
CA VAL A 15 11.16 46.88 -32.86
C VAL A 15 10.51 46.80 -31.48
N ALA A 16 9.76 45.74 -31.22
CA ALA A 16 9.52 45.25 -29.86
C ALA A 16 9.35 43.73 -29.88
N ALA A 17 10.48 43.02 -29.87
CA ALA A 17 10.51 41.63 -29.45
C ALA A 17 10.20 41.59 -27.94
N LEU A 18 8.99 41.16 -27.58
CA LEU A 18 8.66 40.82 -26.20
C LEU A 18 8.52 39.31 -26.08
N ALA A 19 9.40 38.78 -25.23
CA ALA A 19 9.61 37.39 -24.95
C ALA A 19 8.32 36.64 -24.61
N ALA A 20 8.17 35.45 -25.20
CA ALA A 20 7.24 34.43 -24.77
C ALA A 20 7.60 34.01 -23.33
N VAL A 21 6.95 34.61 -22.33
CA VAL A 21 6.91 34.03 -20.99
C VAL A 21 5.69 33.13 -20.95
N SER A 22 5.90 31.87 -21.31
CA SER A 22 4.96 30.78 -21.06
C SER A 22 4.59 30.80 -19.57
N ARG A 23 3.39 31.28 -19.26
CA ARG A 23 2.76 31.08 -17.95
C ARG A 23 2.27 29.64 -17.87
N TRP A 24 3.21 28.70 -17.87
CA TRP A 24 2.92 27.37 -17.33
C TRP A 24 2.76 27.56 -15.82
N PRO A 25 1.61 27.24 -15.22
CA PRO A 25 1.55 27.18 -13.76
C PRO A 25 2.64 26.19 -13.33
N ARG A 26 3.56 26.66 -12.48
CA ARG A 26 4.47 25.75 -11.77
C ARG A 26 3.56 24.74 -11.10
N LEU A 27 3.65 23.47 -11.49
CA LEU A 27 3.10 22.37 -10.72
C LEU A 27 3.66 22.55 -9.31
N ALA A 28 2.81 23.00 -8.39
CA ALA A 28 3.14 23.02 -6.99
C ALA A 28 3.54 21.59 -6.64
N ALA A 29 4.77 21.41 -6.16
CA ALA A 29 5.17 20.15 -5.56
C ALA A 29 4.11 19.82 -4.50
N ALA A 30 3.48 18.65 -4.63
CA ALA A 30 2.51 18.17 -3.65
C ALA A 30 3.16 18.24 -2.25
N PRO A 31 2.44 18.69 -1.21
CA PRO A 31 2.97 18.62 0.13
C PRO A 31 3.27 17.16 0.44
N ALA A 32 4.44 16.89 1.02
CA ALA A 32 4.76 15.59 1.59
C ALA A 32 3.62 15.21 2.54
N GLU A 33 2.96 14.08 2.26
CA GLU A 33 1.87 13.55 3.06
C GLU A 33 2.31 13.52 4.52
N ALA A 34 1.52 14.11 5.40
CA ALA A 34 1.79 14.13 6.83
C ALA A 34 1.76 12.68 7.33
N GLY A 35 2.94 12.09 7.50
CA GLY A 35 3.10 10.74 8.01
C GLY A 35 2.41 10.60 9.36
N LYS A 36 1.63 9.52 9.51
CA LYS A 36 1.00 9.10 10.76
C LYS A 36 2.01 9.15 11.93
N PRO A 37 1.58 9.44 13.17
CA PRO A 37 2.48 9.51 14.32
C PRO A 37 3.31 8.23 14.41
N ALA A 38 4.62 8.40 14.47
CA ALA A 38 5.56 7.28 14.56
C ALA A 38 5.31 6.51 15.86
N GLN A 39 4.62 5.38 15.75
CA GLN A 39 4.58 4.40 16.83
C GLN A 39 5.95 3.70 16.87
N ASN A 40 6.55 3.65 18.05
CA ASN A 40 7.83 2.99 18.24
C ASN A 40 7.63 1.47 18.26
N PHE A 41 8.06 0.81 17.19
CA PHE A 41 8.01 -0.63 17.06
C PHE A 41 9.36 -1.27 17.40
N GLU A 42 9.34 -2.46 18.01
CA GLU A 42 10.55 -3.25 18.35
C GLU A 42 11.44 -3.50 17.11
N PHE A 43 10.82 -3.71 15.95
CA PHE A 43 11.51 -3.91 14.68
C PHE A 43 11.30 -2.69 13.78
N THR A 44 12.22 -1.73 13.89
CA THR A 44 12.25 -0.51 13.09
C THR A 44 13.39 -0.57 12.06
N ARG A 45 13.14 -0.04 10.86
CA ARG A 45 14.07 0.07 9.73
C ARG A 45 13.80 1.38 8.99
N THR A 46 14.79 1.88 8.26
CA THR A 46 14.59 3.00 7.33
C THR A 46 13.83 2.54 6.08
N ASP A 47 13.28 3.48 5.31
CA ASP A 47 12.59 3.18 4.06
C ASP A 47 13.51 2.46 3.07
N GLU A 48 14.78 2.86 2.96
CA GLU A 48 15.76 2.21 2.09
C GLU A 48 16.01 0.75 2.51
N GLN A 49 16.10 0.49 3.82
CA GLN A 49 16.26 -0.85 4.35
C GLN A 49 15.02 -1.71 4.10
N TRP A 50 13.83 -1.12 4.18
CA TRP A 50 12.59 -1.81 3.83
C TRP A 50 12.52 -2.13 2.33
N HIS A 51 12.90 -1.21 1.46
CA HIS A 51 12.97 -1.44 0.01
C HIS A 51 14.01 -2.51 -0.38
N GLN A 52 15.06 -2.71 0.42
CA GLN A 52 16.00 -3.82 0.24
C GLN A 52 15.45 -5.17 0.71
N LEU A 53 14.59 -5.17 1.75
CA LEU A 53 14.07 -6.38 2.37
C LEU A 53 12.77 -6.89 1.71
N LEU A 54 11.96 -5.98 1.20
CA LEU A 54 10.63 -6.25 0.65
C LEU A 54 10.61 -6.10 -0.86
N THR A 55 9.79 -6.89 -1.53
CA THR A 55 9.44 -6.57 -2.93
C THR A 55 8.62 -5.27 -2.98
N PRO A 56 8.58 -4.54 -4.11
CA PRO A 56 7.77 -3.32 -4.23
C PRO A 56 6.30 -3.53 -3.82
N ALA A 57 5.70 -4.64 -4.24
CA ALA A 57 4.31 -4.96 -3.89
C ALA A 57 4.12 -5.25 -2.39
N GLN A 58 5.09 -5.92 -1.75
CA GLN A 58 5.06 -6.14 -0.30
C GLN A 58 5.25 -4.83 0.46
N TYR A 59 6.13 -3.94 -0.03
CA TYR A 59 6.33 -2.62 0.55
C TYR A 59 5.04 -1.81 0.54
N THR A 60 4.37 -1.73 -0.62
CA THR A 60 3.10 -1.03 -0.75
C THR A 60 2.04 -1.58 0.20
N VAL A 61 1.92 -2.90 0.35
CA VAL A 61 0.99 -3.49 1.31
C VAL A 61 1.40 -3.18 2.76
N LEU A 62 2.62 -3.53 3.17
CA LEU A 62 3.04 -3.48 4.57
C LEU A 62 3.28 -2.06 5.10
N ARG A 63 3.73 -1.14 4.26
CA ARG A 63 4.23 0.19 4.68
C ARG A 63 3.34 1.33 4.20
N GLU A 64 2.73 1.19 3.02
CA GLU A 64 1.82 2.18 2.44
C GLU A 64 0.35 1.80 2.62
N GLU A 65 0.07 0.77 3.43
CA GLU A 65 -1.29 0.31 3.77
C GLU A 65 -2.12 -0.07 2.54
N GLY A 66 -1.44 -0.51 1.49
CA GLY A 66 -2.06 -0.99 0.26
C GLY A 66 -2.82 -2.31 0.47
N THR A 67 -3.75 -2.58 -0.45
CA THR A 67 -4.50 -3.83 -0.50
C THR A 67 -4.23 -4.55 -1.81
N GLU A 68 -3.82 -5.82 -1.76
CA GLU A 68 -3.60 -6.63 -2.95
C GLU A 68 -4.94 -6.96 -3.64
N ARG A 69 -4.90 -7.27 -4.95
CA ARG A 69 -6.13 -7.66 -5.68
C ARG A 69 -6.71 -8.96 -5.10
N PRO A 70 -8.05 -9.11 -5.05
CA PRO A 70 -8.66 -10.36 -4.62
C PRO A 70 -8.19 -11.52 -5.51
N TYR A 71 -8.02 -12.69 -4.89
CA TYR A 71 -7.56 -13.94 -5.50
C TYR A 71 -6.14 -13.91 -6.09
N SER A 72 -5.35 -12.86 -5.82
CA SER A 72 -4.00 -12.73 -6.39
C SER A 72 -2.94 -13.54 -5.64
N SER A 73 -3.13 -13.81 -4.34
CA SER A 73 -2.14 -14.54 -3.55
C SER A 73 -2.32 -16.05 -3.63
N PRO A 74 -1.23 -16.84 -3.78
CA PRO A 74 -1.30 -18.30 -3.63
C PRO A 74 -1.64 -18.73 -2.20
N LEU A 75 -1.49 -17.83 -1.20
CA LEU A 75 -1.85 -18.14 0.18
C LEU A 75 -3.37 -18.25 0.40
N ASN A 76 -4.17 -17.83 -0.58
CA ASN A 76 -5.62 -18.07 -0.58
C ASN A 76 -5.93 -19.56 -0.50
N SER A 77 -5.29 -20.37 -1.35
CA SER A 77 -5.49 -21.82 -1.44
C SER A 77 -4.46 -22.63 -0.64
N GLU A 78 -3.73 -22.01 0.28
CA GLU A 78 -2.83 -22.73 1.17
C GLU A 78 -3.63 -23.40 2.28
N HIS A 79 -3.56 -24.74 2.35
CA HIS A 79 -4.28 -25.56 3.31
C HIS A 79 -3.36 -26.50 4.11
N ARG A 80 -2.06 -26.51 3.81
CA ARG A 80 -1.12 -27.36 4.53
C ARG A 80 -1.05 -26.93 6.00
N ALA A 81 -0.72 -27.87 6.88
CA ALA A 81 -0.39 -27.55 8.25
C ALA A 81 0.86 -26.65 8.28
N GLY A 82 0.81 -25.53 9.01
CA GLY A 82 1.94 -24.61 9.10
C GLY A 82 1.60 -23.27 9.74
N VAL A 83 2.53 -22.32 9.57
CA VAL A 83 2.47 -21.00 10.18
C VAL A 83 2.61 -19.92 9.12
N PHE A 84 1.81 -18.87 9.25
CA PHE A 84 1.88 -17.65 8.46
C PHE A 84 2.59 -16.58 9.27
N SER A 85 3.73 -16.10 8.78
CA SER A 85 4.57 -15.11 9.45
C SER A 85 4.62 -13.81 8.66
N CYS A 86 4.82 -12.69 9.34
CA CYS A 86 4.95 -11.36 8.74
C CYS A 86 6.06 -11.36 7.67
N ALA A 87 5.75 -10.89 6.45
CA ALA A 87 6.73 -10.84 5.38
C ALA A 87 7.86 -9.84 5.66
N GLY A 88 7.60 -8.79 6.44
CA GLY A 88 8.62 -7.82 6.86
C GLY A 88 9.55 -8.32 7.95
N CYS A 89 9.03 -8.59 9.14
CA CYS A 89 9.90 -8.91 10.29
C CYS A 89 10.00 -10.40 10.61
N ARG A 90 9.27 -11.29 9.93
CA ARG A 90 9.20 -12.75 10.23
C ARG A 90 8.65 -13.10 11.62
N LEU A 91 7.77 -12.28 12.20
CA LEU A 91 7.01 -12.66 13.39
C LEU A 91 5.91 -13.64 12.97
N ASP A 92 5.69 -14.72 13.70
CA ASP A 92 4.57 -15.62 13.44
C ASP A 92 3.25 -14.94 13.78
N LEU A 93 2.31 -14.96 12.83
CA LEU A 93 1.06 -14.20 12.89
C LEU A 93 -0.16 -15.09 13.07
N PHE A 94 -0.28 -16.14 12.24
CA PHE A 94 -1.44 -17.01 12.20
C PHE A 94 -1.05 -18.47 12.06
N SER A 95 -1.83 -19.37 12.66
CA SER A 95 -1.73 -20.80 12.42
C SER A 95 -2.64 -21.21 11.28
N SER A 96 -2.23 -22.19 10.47
CA SER A 96 -3.13 -22.82 9.51
C SER A 96 -4.39 -23.42 10.16
N ARG A 97 -4.34 -23.75 11.46
CA ARG A 97 -5.48 -24.25 12.24
C ARG A 97 -6.62 -23.24 12.36
N THR A 98 -6.30 -21.95 12.28
CA THR A 98 -7.28 -20.88 12.36
C THR A 98 -7.70 -20.36 11.00
N LYS A 99 -7.05 -20.83 9.92
CA LYS A 99 -7.40 -20.47 8.54
C LYS A 99 -8.72 -21.13 8.13
N PHE A 100 -9.56 -20.42 7.39
CA PHE A 100 -10.78 -20.95 6.81
C PHE A 100 -11.09 -20.31 5.45
N GLU A 101 -11.97 -20.95 4.68
CA GLU A 101 -12.41 -20.46 3.38
C GLU A 101 -13.59 -19.50 3.54
N SER A 102 -13.31 -18.21 3.37
CA SER A 102 -14.31 -17.13 3.44
C SER A 102 -14.87 -16.74 2.08
N HIS A 103 -14.22 -17.16 0.98
CA HIS A 103 -14.52 -16.74 -0.39
C HIS A 103 -14.46 -15.22 -0.63
N THR A 104 -13.69 -14.49 0.18
CA THR A 104 -13.52 -13.03 0.02
C THR A 104 -12.47 -12.68 -1.03
N GLY A 105 -11.55 -13.60 -1.32
CA GLY A 105 -10.40 -13.37 -2.20
C GLY A 105 -9.09 -13.11 -1.47
N TRP A 106 -9.08 -13.14 -0.14
CA TRP A 106 -7.87 -12.98 0.67
C TRP A 106 -7.77 -14.06 1.77
N PRO A 107 -6.55 -14.44 2.19
CA PRO A 107 -6.37 -15.35 3.32
C PRO A 107 -7.18 -14.90 4.55
N SER A 108 -8.00 -15.81 5.08
CA SER A 108 -8.93 -15.53 6.17
C SER A 108 -8.69 -16.45 7.36
N PHE A 109 -8.62 -15.87 8.55
CA PHE A 109 -8.39 -16.59 9.81
C PHE A 109 -9.42 -16.17 10.86
N TRP A 110 -9.79 -17.07 11.76
CA TRP A 110 -10.73 -16.73 12.84
C TRP A 110 -10.05 -16.25 14.13
N ALA A 111 -8.74 -16.46 14.25
CA ALA A 111 -7.91 -15.91 15.33
C ALA A 111 -6.41 -15.82 14.94
N PRO A 112 -5.69 -14.78 15.40
CA PRO A 112 -4.23 -14.71 15.34
C PRO A 112 -3.58 -15.60 16.41
N LEU A 113 -2.27 -15.77 16.29
CA LEU A 113 -1.45 -16.24 17.40
C LEU A 113 -1.41 -15.19 18.52
N GLU A 114 -1.15 -15.65 19.74
CA GLU A 114 -1.06 -14.79 20.91
C GLU A 114 0.06 -13.74 20.74
N HIS A 115 -0.23 -12.48 21.11
CA HIS A 115 0.72 -11.37 20.99
C HIS A 115 1.37 -11.22 19.60
N ALA A 116 0.62 -11.52 18.53
CA ALA A 116 1.14 -11.46 17.16
C ALA A 116 0.70 -10.21 16.37
N VAL A 117 -0.51 -9.72 16.63
CA VAL A 117 -1.10 -8.58 15.93
C VAL A 117 -1.61 -7.52 16.89
N ALA A 118 -1.71 -6.30 16.41
CA ALA A 118 -2.38 -5.19 17.07
C ALA A 118 -3.41 -4.58 16.11
N THR A 119 -4.35 -3.80 16.65
CA THR A 119 -5.42 -3.18 15.87
C THR A 119 -5.43 -1.67 16.00
N ARG A 120 -5.98 -1.00 14.99
CA ARG A 120 -6.24 0.44 15.01
C ARG A 120 -7.50 0.75 14.22
N GLU A 121 -8.16 1.84 14.56
CA GLU A 121 -9.30 2.34 13.80
C GLU A 121 -8.84 2.85 12.42
N ASP A 122 -9.59 2.49 11.38
CA ASP A 122 -9.38 2.92 10.00
C ASP A 122 -10.67 3.53 9.46
N GLY A 123 -10.66 4.87 9.34
CA GLY A 123 -11.74 5.68 8.78
C GLY A 123 -11.64 5.94 7.28
N SER A 124 -10.74 5.25 6.57
CA SER A 124 -10.49 5.49 5.14
C SER A 124 -11.72 5.16 4.29
N PHE A 125 -11.87 5.87 3.16
CA PHE A 125 -12.99 5.70 2.22
C PHE A 125 -14.40 5.90 2.84
N GLY A 126 -14.49 6.62 3.96
CA GLY A 126 -15.78 6.86 4.64
C GLY A 126 -16.36 5.61 5.32
N MET A 127 -15.56 4.55 5.48
CA MET A 127 -15.93 3.33 6.21
C MET A 127 -15.25 3.33 7.58
N SER A 128 -15.92 2.77 8.60
CA SER A 128 -15.29 2.46 9.88
C SER A 128 -14.86 0.99 9.86
N ARG A 129 -13.55 0.74 9.80
CA ARG A 129 -12.97 -0.60 9.80
C ARG A 129 -11.94 -0.71 10.92
N THR A 130 -11.68 -1.93 11.36
CA THR A 130 -10.58 -2.20 12.29
C THR A 130 -9.42 -2.78 11.50
N GLU A 131 -8.38 -1.97 11.32
CA GLU A 131 -7.14 -2.42 10.70
C GLU A 131 -6.36 -3.33 11.65
N VAL A 132 -5.68 -4.32 11.07
CA VAL A 132 -4.81 -5.26 11.75
C VAL A 132 -3.40 -5.07 11.21
N HIS A 133 -2.45 -4.82 12.10
CA HIS A 133 -1.03 -4.70 11.78
C HIS A 133 -0.18 -5.63 12.65
N CYS A 134 1.01 -5.97 12.14
CA CYS A 134 2.00 -6.74 12.88
C CYS A 134 2.44 -5.95 14.12
N ARG A 135 2.26 -6.54 15.32
CA ARG A 135 2.60 -5.85 16.57
C ARG A 135 4.08 -5.51 16.71
N ARG A 136 4.96 -6.25 16.03
CA ARG A 136 6.42 -6.10 16.16
C ARG A 136 7.03 -5.03 15.28
N CYS A 137 6.52 -4.85 14.06
CA CYS A 137 7.11 -3.94 13.06
C CYS A 137 6.11 -2.90 12.51
N GLY A 138 4.86 -2.94 12.96
CA GLY A 138 3.80 -2.04 12.49
C GLY A 138 3.39 -2.26 11.04
N GLY A 139 3.79 -3.37 10.41
CA GLY A 139 3.44 -3.64 9.02
C GLY A 139 1.95 -3.92 8.88
N HIS A 140 1.28 -3.21 7.98
CA HIS A 140 -0.14 -3.44 7.66
C HIS A 140 -0.36 -4.86 7.15
N LEU A 141 -1.35 -5.55 7.72
CA LEU A 141 -1.71 -6.92 7.35
C LEU A 141 -3.05 -6.96 6.62
N GLY A 142 -4.06 -6.29 7.14
CA GLY A 142 -5.41 -6.26 6.56
C GLY A 142 -6.42 -5.74 7.59
N HIS A 143 -7.61 -6.34 7.64
CA HIS A 143 -8.69 -5.91 8.54
C HIS A 143 -9.37 -7.08 9.24
N VAL A 144 -10.00 -6.80 10.37
CA VAL A 144 -10.85 -7.75 11.11
C VAL A 144 -12.32 -7.33 11.03
N PHE A 145 -13.18 -8.33 10.85
CA PHE A 145 -14.64 -8.21 10.72
C PHE A 145 -15.34 -9.17 11.69
N ASP A 146 -16.63 -8.93 11.98
CA ASP A 146 -17.49 -9.68 12.91
C ASP A 146 -18.38 -10.74 12.21
N ASP A 147 -17.99 -11.15 11.00
CA ASP A 147 -18.69 -12.12 10.15
C ASP A 147 -17.91 -13.45 10.00
N GLY A 148 -17.11 -13.79 11.01
CA GLY A 148 -16.33 -15.03 11.04
C GLY A 148 -17.08 -16.25 11.58
N PRO A 149 -16.46 -17.44 11.52
CA PRO A 149 -17.03 -18.64 12.08
C PRO A 149 -16.89 -18.67 13.61
N LYS A 150 -17.63 -19.60 14.25
CA LYS A 150 -17.32 -20.01 15.63
C LYS A 150 -15.87 -20.52 15.72
N PRO A 151 -15.17 -20.36 16.85
CA PRO A 151 -15.69 -19.93 18.15
C PRO A 151 -15.73 -18.41 18.38
N THR A 152 -14.98 -17.62 17.59
CA THR A 152 -14.79 -16.18 17.85
C THR A 152 -15.86 -15.31 17.19
N GLY A 153 -16.43 -15.76 16.07
CA GLY A 153 -17.25 -14.90 15.21
C GLY A 153 -16.43 -13.86 14.44
N LEU A 154 -15.09 -13.91 14.51
CA LEU A 154 -14.21 -12.92 13.88
C LEU A 154 -13.59 -13.45 12.60
N ARG A 155 -13.42 -12.58 11.61
CA ARG A 155 -12.70 -12.85 10.37
C ARG A 155 -11.55 -11.86 10.20
N TYR A 156 -10.34 -12.34 10.39
CA TYR A 156 -9.10 -11.66 10.04
C TYR A 156 -8.82 -11.88 8.57
N CYS A 157 -9.14 -10.88 7.74
CA CYS A 157 -8.96 -10.88 6.29
C CYS A 157 -7.65 -10.18 5.92
N MET A 158 -6.60 -10.96 5.71
CA MET A 158 -5.23 -10.46 5.60
C MET A 158 -4.75 -10.50 4.15
N ASN A 159 -3.96 -9.51 3.73
CA ASN A 159 -3.23 -9.55 2.48
C ASN A 159 -2.23 -10.72 2.50
N GLY A 160 -2.23 -11.57 1.47
CA GLY A 160 -1.26 -12.63 1.31
C GLY A 160 0.16 -12.10 1.10
N LEU A 161 0.33 -10.99 0.36
CA LEU A 161 1.62 -10.31 0.21
C LEU A 161 2.22 -9.84 1.56
N ALA A 162 1.39 -9.59 2.58
CA ALA A 162 1.87 -9.20 3.91
C ALA A 162 2.46 -10.39 4.71
N MET A 163 2.33 -11.62 4.19
CA MET A 163 2.66 -12.85 4.91
C MET A 163 3.54 -13.80 4.11
N ARG A 164 4.16 -14.74 4.82
CA ARG A 164 4.92 -15.86 4.30
C ARG A 164 4.43 -17.12 4.98
N PHE A 165 4.34 -18.23 4.26
CA PHE A 165 3.94 -19.51 4.84
C PHE A 165 5.13 -20.44 5.03
N THR A 166 5.20 -21.09 6.19
CA THR A 166 6.16 -22.16 6.50
C THR A 166 5.37 -23.42 6.86
N PRO A 167 5.50 -24.52 6.09
CA PRO A 167 4.82 -25.76 6.41
C PRO A 167 5.39 -26.37 7.69
N ALA A 168 4.54 -27.05 8.46
CA ALA A 168 4.97 -27.86 9.59
C ALA A 168 5.85 -29.02 9.09
N ALA A 169 6.83 -29.43 9.90
CA ALA A 169 7.59 -30.64 9.62
C ALA A 169 6.65 -31.85 9.57
N ALA A 170 6.89 -32.75 8.61
CA ALA A 170 6.14 -33.98 8.42
C ALA A 170 6.44 -35.02 9.51
#